data_AF-R5MUN5-F1
#
_entry.id   AF-R5MUN5-F1
#
_cell.length_a   1.000
_cell.length_b   1.000
_cell.length_c   1.000
_cell.angle_alpha   90.00
_cell.angle_beta   90.00
_cell.angle_gamma   90.00
#
_symmetry.space_group_name_H-M   'P 1'
#
loop_
_entity.id
_entity.type
_entity.pdbx_description
1 polymer ?
#
loop_
_entity_poly.entity_id
_entity_poly.type
_entity_poly.pdbx_seq_one_letter_code
_entity_poly.pdbx_strand_id
1 'polypeptide(L)'
;MNNSKIKEESYLREFSDEMLKKYGLSTADKETITSLVEKSIKKHLYTDTNDFQHDLKHIEKVLAYVVMIVNKISNPNINKSLLLTAALYHDIGKTIGASNKSHGQVGALEFTKLMQGMMSSKDIETVSMLINQHALEEDKIDFASKDYTLEEQEQIQLMSDILKDADALDRNRLNYPAPFGNCDVNKLRTEAAKEILPLTNDFYHDYYKTIIEVREKRNGIKILDNYAKLEELFNNYQSGKKTMLHASLDPSIDILRPRRSTQKGSYVYAGVDPTDCMKMATFRLSFLFSGYKENGVHIINETFPNTVDEVLEGKFITFYILPNELFHEYVGNVTASPNREWVATSNVVPIRQISFEAKDLVKYLINTNRLSINHNNSKEVMMAAFVRMFRTYIWGIAEINENPKIFDQKWQQIQAIVKYYEKYCPNIMKKMQIIKQSIDNDIKVCIADFAEKNGRTPDLSNENDVLQPVQSHFLGTFFARKSDGRIDWYHLNEKYIKEILTKYGYSEEYGDTKEENLFSNNMNDRQESQKHFATIKPEAENIYQKMLAAKEQLSLDNSVTKAKPMSRVLTKKENTEQNNNDSNSGFISTLLLSLGVCFISGVVSVLSYLFISRG
;
A
#
# COMPACT_ATOMS: atom_id res chain seq x y z
N MET A 1 -29.89 -18.76 -0.71
CA MET A 1 -28.65 -18.07 -0.30
C MET A 1 -29.06 -16.91 0.58
N ASN A 2 -28.81 -16.99 1.89
CA ASN A 2 -29.07 -15.88 2.80
C ASN A 2 -28.11 -14.74 2.43
N ASN A 3 -28.64 -13.65 1.88
CA ASN A 3 -27.96 -12.36 1.87
C ASN A 3 -27.74 -11.96 3.34
N SER A 4 -26.62 -12.35 3.94
CA SER A 4 -26.14 -11.67 5.13
C SER A 4 -25.80 -10.24 4.69
N LYS A 5 -26.76 -9.33 4.83
CA LYS A 5 -26.52 -7.90 4.64
C LYS A 5 -25.29 -7.55 5.49
N ILE A 6 -24.24 -7.09 4.83
CA ILE A 6 -23.10 -6.41 5.47
C ILE A 6 -23.71 -5.41 6.46
N LYS A 7 -23.41 -5.55 7.75
CA LYS A 7 -23.99 -4.68 8.76
C LYS A 7 -23.16 -3.40 8.78
N GLU A 8 -23.59 -2.42 7.98
CA GLU A 8 -23.06 -1.06 8.07
C GLU A 8 -23.47 -0.46 9.41
N GLU A 9 -22.51 0.12 10.13
CA GLU A 9 -22.72 0.79 11.41
C GLU A 9 -21.62 1.83 11.64
N SER A 10 -21.89 2.78 12.55
CA SER A 10 -20.90 3.73 13.05
C SER A 10 -20.07 3.06 14.13
N TYR A 11 -18.75 3.06 13.98
CA TYR A 11 -17.83 2.52 14.99
C TYR A 11 -17.41 3.60 16.00
N LEU A 12 -17.51 4.88 15.64
CA LEU A 12 -17.26 5.98 16.58
C LEU A 12 -18.25 5.97 17.75
N ARG A 13 -19.46 5.41 17.56
CA ARG A 13 -20.45 5.21 18.63
C ARG A 13 -19.87 4.48 19.85
N GLU A 14 -18.95 3.56 19.63
CA GLU A 14 -18.37 2.70 20.68
C GLU A 14 -17.17 3.35 21.38
N PHE A 15 -16.75 4.56 20.96
CA PHE A 15 -15.68 5.29 21.62
C PHE A 15 -16.12 5.75 23.02
N SER A 16 -15.27 5.46 24.02
CA SER A 16 -15.40 5.96 25.39
C SER A 16 -15.11 7.45 25.47
N ASP A 17 -15.54 8.10 26.56
CA ASP A 17 -15.31 9.53 26.75
C ASP A 17 -13.80 9.84 26.88
N GLU A 18 -12.99 8.93 27.43
CA GLU A 18 -11.53 9.08 27.46
C GLU A 18 -10.92 9.05 26.05
N MET A 19 -11.38 8.13 25.19
CA MET A 19 -10.95 8.06 23.79
C MET A 19 -11.37 9.33 23.03
N LEU A 20 -12.59 9.81 23.20
CA LEU A 20 -13.03 11.06 22.57
C LEU A 20 -12.15 12.24 22.99
N LYS A 21 -11.86 12.35 24.30
CA LYS A 21 -11.01 13.41 24.85
C LYS A 21 -9.59 13.38 24.27
N LYS A 22 -9.01 12.19 24.04
CA LYS A 22 -7.69 12.02 23.39
C LYS A 22 -7.62 12.75 22.05
N TYR A 23 -8.72 12.77 21.29
CA TYR A 23 -8.79 13.38 19.97
C TYR A 23 -9.42 14.78 19.96
N GLY A 24 -9.70 15.37 21.12
CA GLY A 24 -10.38 16.68 21.20
C GLY A 24 -11.84 16.64 20.72
N LEU A 25 -12.49 15.48 20.84
CA LEU A 25 -13.90 15.28 20.55
C LEU A 25 -14.71 15.24 21.85
N SER A 26 -15.97 15.67 21.78
CA SER A 26 -16.95 15.56 22.86
C SER A 26 -17.99 14.46 22.61
N THR A 27 -18.76 14.11 23.63
CA THR A 27 -19.91 13.20 23.47
C THR A 27 -20.94 13.74 22.47
N ALA A 28 -21.18 15.06 22.45
CA ALA A 28 -22.06 15.71 21.48
C ALA A 28 -21.51 15.62 20.05
N ASP A 29 -20.19 15.70 19.87
CA ASP A 29 -19.55 15.48 18.57
C ASP A 29 -19.75 14.04 18.09
N LYS A 30 -19.53 13.06 18.98
CA LYS A 30 -19.80 11.63 18.69
C LYS A 30 -21.25 11.42 18.26
N GLU A 31 -22.22 11.95 19.00
CA GLU A 31 -23.65 11.83 18.67
C GLU A 31 -23.98 12.43 17.29
N THR A 32 -23.42 13.61 17.01
CA THR A 32 -23.60 14.29 15.72
C THR A 32 -23.05 13.46 14.56
N ILE A 33 -21.80 13.01 14.66
CA ILE A 33 -21.15 12.20 13.61
C ILE A 33 -21.90 10.88 13.42
N THR A 34 -22.23 10.20 14.51
CA THR A 34 -22.97 8.93 14.49
C THR A 34 -24.32 9.07 13.79
N SER A 35 -25.07 10.14 14.09
CA SER A 35 -26.36 10.44 13.45
C SER A 35 -26.23 10.67 11.94
N LEU A 36 -25.17 11.35 11.51
CA LEU A 36 -24.87 11.55 10.08
C LEU A 36 -24.53 10.23 9.37
N VAL A 37 -23.73 9.37 10.01
CA VAL A 37 -23.40 8.03 9.49
C VAL A 37 -24.66 7.17 9.37
N GLU A 38 -25.54 7.16 10.38
CA GLU A 38 -26.81 6.45 10.31
C GLU A 38 -27.74 6.98 9.22
N LYS A 39 -27.77 8.30 9.02
CA LYS A 39 -28.49 8.94 7.90
C LYS A 39 -27.93 8.46 6.55
N SER A 40 -26.61 8.33 6.43
CA SER A 40 -25.93 7.82 5.23
C SER A 40 -26.31 6.38 4.92
N ILE A 41 -26.28 5.51 5.93
CA ILE A 41 -26.69 4.10 5.83
C ILE A 41 -28.16 4.01 5.38
N LYS A 42 -29.06 4.75 6.04
CA LYS A 42 -30.49 4.75 5.72
C LYS A 42 -30.77 5.20 4.28
N LYS A 43 -29.93 6.10 3.75
CA LYS A 43 -30.03 6.62 2.39
C LYS A 43 -29.25 5.81 1.36
N HIS A 44 -28.52 4.77 1.78
CA HIS A 44 -27.65 3.97 0.92
C HIS A 44 -26.62 4.80 0.14
N LEU A 45 -26.06 5.85 0.75
CA LEU A 45 -25.15 6.77 0.03
C LEU A 45 -23.84 6.08 -0.40
N TYR A 46 -23.32 5.20 0.45
CA TYR A 46 -22.06 4.46 0.24
C TYR A 46 -22.23 2.95 0.33
N THR A 47 -23.47 2.46 0.41
CA THR A 47 -23.75 1.03 0.44
C THR A 47 -23.38 0.41 -0.91
N ASP A 48 -22.71 -0.75 -0.87
CA ASP A 48 -22.33 -1.53 -2.06
C ASP A 48 -21.35 -0.84 -3.03
N THR A 49 -20.67 0.23 -2.61
CA THR A 49 -19.58 0.80 -3.40
C THR A 49 -18.50 -0.25 -3.70
N ASN A 50 -18.05 -0.31 -4.96
CA ASN A 50 -16.91 -1.14 -5.35
C ASN A 50 -15.57 -0.47 -5.02
N ASP A 51 -15.61 0.79 -4.59
CA ASP A 51 -14.44 1.57 -4.21
C ASP A 51 -14.20 1.49 -2.69
N PHE A 52 -13.31 0.59 -2.30
CA PHE A 52 -12.95 0.38 -0.89
C PHE A 52 -12.23 1.56 -0.24
N GLN A 53 -11.76 2.54 -1.03
CA GLN A 53 -11.11 3.73 -0.48
C GLN A 53 -12.14 4.76 -0.04
N HIS A 54 -13.33 4.76 -0.64
CA HIS A 54 -14.38 5.76 -0.41
C HIS A 54 -15.65 5.10 0.14
N ASP A 55 -15.48 4.24 1.15
CA ASP A 55 -16.56 3.56 1.85
C ASP A 55 -17.04 4.34 3.08
N LEU A 56 -18.07 3.82 3.76
CA LEU A 56 -18.64 4.49 4.93
C LEU A 56 -17.62 4.75 6.06
N LYS A 57 -16.60 3.90 6.21
CA LYS A 57 -15.56 4.08 7.23
C LYS A 57 -14.67 5.26 6.89
N HIS A 58 -14.37 5.47 5.60
CA HIS A 58 -13.65 6.67 5.16
C HIS A 58 -14.46 7.92 5.55
N ILE A 59 -15.75 7.95 5.23
CA ILE A 59 -16.64 9.09 5.55
C ILE A 59 -16.71 9.35 7.06
N GLU A 60 -16.86 8.32 7.90
CA GLU A 60 -16.90 8.49 9.35
C GLU A 60 -15.60 9.11 9.90
N LYS A 61 -14.44 8.68 9.38
CA LYS A 61 -13.14 9.26 9.78
C LYS A 61 -12.98 10.70 9.31
N VAL A 62 -13.37 11.02 8.07
CA VAL A 62 -13.35 12.41 7.55
C VAL A 62 -14.25 13.31 8.38
N LEU A 63 -15.46 12.86 8.76
CA LEU A 63 -16.34 13.60 9.67
C LEU A 63 -15.67 13.87 11.02
N ALA A 64 -14.99 12.86 11.59
CA ALA A 64 -14.24 13.04 12.83
C ALA A 64 -13.11 14.07 12.66
N TYR A 65 -12.31 13.99 11.60
CA TYR A 65 -11.23 14.94 11.34
C TYR A 65 -11.73 16.37 11.11
N VAL A 66 -12.84 16.56 10.39
CA VAL A 66 -13.50 17.87 10.27
C VAL A 66 -13.81 18.44 11.65
N VAL A 67 -14.42 17.65 12.53
CA VAL A 67 -14.75 18.12 13.89
C VAL A 67 -13.49 18.41 14.71
N MET A 68 -12.46 17.56 14.62
CA MET A 68 -11.17 17.78 15.30
C MET A 68 -10.54 19.11 14.86
N ILE A 69 -10.50 19.39 13.56
CA ILE A 69 -9.97 20.65 13.01
C ILE A 69 -10.80 21.84 13.47
N VAL A 70 -12.14 21.77 13.36
CA VAL A 70 -13.04 22.85 13.79
C VAL A 70 -12.88 23.17 15.27
N ASN A 71 -12.82 22.13 16.13
CA ASN A 71 -12.63 22.30 17.57
C ASN A 71 -11.27 22.95 17.88
N LYS A 72 -10.23 22.70 17.08
CA LYS A 72 -8.92 23.38 17.23
C LYS A 72 -8.92 24.82 16.76
N ILE A 73 -9.55 25.11 15.62
CA ILE A 73 -9.66 26.48 15.10
C ILE A 73 -10.49 27.36 16.06
N SER A 74 -11.51 26.79 16.72
CA SER A 74 -12.36 27.51 17.69
C SER A 74 -12.98 28.80 17.11
N ASN A 75 -13.27 28.82 15.82
CA ASN A 75 -13.91 29.96 15.15
C ASN A 75 -15.44 29.77 15.13
N PRO A 76 -16.22 30.62 15.84
CA PRO A 76 -17.67 30.50 15.93
C PRO A 76 -18.39 30.77 14.60
N ASN A 77 -17.73 31.41 13.63
CA ASN A 77 -18.29 31.75 12.33
C ASN A 77 -18.29 30.56 11.36
N ILE A 78 -17.65 29.44 11.70
CA ILE A 78 -17.70 28.24 10.87
C ILE A 78 -19.09 27.61 11.01
N ASN A 79 -19.83 27.56 9.90
CA ASN A 79 -21.09 26.81 9.85
C ASN A 79 -20.82 25.29 9.83
N LYS A 80 -20.59 24.73 11.02
CA LYS A 80 -20.28 23.31 11.24
C LYS A 80 -21.34 22.38 10.63
N SER A 81 -22.60 22.78 10.60
CA SER A 81 -23.68 21.97 10.01
C SER A 81 -23.54 21.81 8.50
N LEU A 82 -23.27 22.91 7.78
CA LEU A 82 -23.04 22.85 6.33
C LEU A 82 -21.75 22.10 6.01
N LEU A 83 -20.66 22.35 6.75
CA LEU A 83 -19.39 21.67 6.54
C LEU A 83 -19.50 20.15 6.76
N LEU A 84 -20.16 19.70 7.84
CA LEU A 84 -20.39 18.27 8.07
C LEU A 84 -21.33 17.66 7.03
N THR A 85 -22.29 18.43 6.52
CA THR A 85 -23.12 18.00 5.39
C THR A 85 -22.28 17.83 4.13
N ALA A 86 -21.38 18.77 3.82
CA ALA A 86 -20.44 18.64 2.69
C ALA A 86 -19.55 17.40 2.86
N ALA A 87 -18.96 17.21 4.04
CA ALA A 87 -18.13 16.04 4.35
C ALA A 87 -18.88 14.71 4.19
N LEU A 88 -20.16 14.64 4.58
CA LEU A 88 -20.99 13.45 4.39
C LEU A 88 -21.21 13.10 2.92
N TYR A 89 -21.29 14.10 2.05
CA TYR A 89 -21.67 13.94 0.64
C TYR A 89 -20.51 14.13 -0.35
N HIS A 90 -19.29 14.45 0.11
CA HIS A 90 -18.19 14.85 -0.78
C HIS A 90 -17.88 13.78 -1.84
N ASP A 91 -17.92 12.50 -1.46
CA ASP A 91 -17.54 11.39 -2.33
C ASP A 91 -18.71 10.67 -3.03
N ILE A 92 -19.95 11.16 -2.93
CA ILE A 92 -21.10 10.46 -3.55
C ILE A 92 -20.97 10.33 -5.06
N GLY A 93 -20.18 11.18 -5.71
CA GLY A 93 -19.87 11.02 -7.13
C GLY A 93 -19.20 9.68 -7.45
N LYS A 94 -18.36 9.16 -6.55
CA LYS A 94 -17.69 7.85 -6.70
C LYS A 94 -18.67 6.70 -6.73
N THR A 95 -19.72 6.77 -5.91
CA THR A 95 -20.69 5.68 -5.77
C THR A 95 -21.60 5.54 -6.98
N ILE A 96 -21.73 6.63 -7.76
CA ILE A 96 -22.43 6.64 -9.07
C ILE A 96 -21.47 6.53 -10.27
N GLY A 97 -20.23 6.07 -10.04
CA GLY A 97 -19.29 5.69 -11.09
C GLY A 97 -18.50 6.85 -11.70
N ALA A 98 -18.47 8.02 -11.05
CA ALA A 98 -17.65 9.13 -11.53
C ALA A 98 -16.15 8.85 -11.39
N SER A 99 -15.37 9.38 -12.33
CA SER A 99 -13.91 9.35 -12.26
C SER A 99 -13.38 10.22 -11.11
N ASN A 100 -12.12 10.04 -10.72
CA ASN A 100 -11.46 10.88 -9.72
C ASN A 100 -11.45 12.38 -10.08
N LYS A 101 -11.59 12.76 -11.35
CA LYS A 101 -11.60 14.17 -11.74
C LYS A 101 -12.98 14.80 -11.70
N SER A 102 -13.99 13.97 -11.96
CA SER A 102 -15.36 14.43 -12.09
C SER A 102 -16.19 14.15 -10.84
N HIS A 103 -15.69 13.38 -9.87
CA HIS A 103 -16.50 12.96 -8.71
C HIS A 103 -16.99 14.13 -7.87
N GLY A 104 -16.19 15.19 -7.65
CA GLY A 104 -16.66 16.39 -6.97
C GLY A 104 -17.80 17.08 -7.73
N GLN A 105 -17.65 17.30 -9.04
CA GLN A 105 -18.69 17.93 -9.86
C GLN A 105 -19.97 17.08 -9.92
N VAL A 106 -19.81 15.78 -10.16
CA VAL A 106 -20.93 14.82 -10.23
C VAL A 106 -21.62 14.72 -8.87
N GLY A 107 -20.84 14.70 -7.79
CA GLY A 107 -21.35 14.70 -6.42
C GLY A 107 -22.10 15.98 -6.08
N ALA A 108 -21.61 17.15 -6.48
CA ALA A 108 -22.29 18.43 -6.26
C ALA A 108 -23.64 18.50 -6.98
N LEU A 109 -23.70 18.01 -8.23
CA LEU A 109 -24.95 17.93 -8.99
C LEU A 109 -25.95 16.97 -8.33
N GLU A 110 -25.48 15.81 -7.87
CA GLU A 110 -26.33 14.83 -7.22
C GLU A 110 -26.84 15.34 -5.86
N PHE A 111 -25.97 15.97 -5.07
CA PHE A 111 -26.34 16.62 -3.82
C PHE A 111 -27.43 17.69 -4.02
N THR A 112 -27.28 18.54 -5.04
CA THR A 112 -28.25 19.59 -5.38
C THR A 112 -29.63 19.01 -5.65
N LYS A 113 -29.71 17.93 -6.45
CA LYS A 113 -30.98 17.23 -6.72
C LYS A 113 -31.56 16.62 -5.45
N LEU A 114 -30.72 15.95 -4.67
CA LEU A 114 -31.15 15.28 -3.45
C LEU A 114 -31.64 16.24 -2.38
N MET A 115 -31.15 17.49 -2.32
CA MET A 115 -31.52 18.46 -1.27
C MET A 115 -32.52 19.52 -1.71
N GLN A 116 -32.97 19.49 -2.96
CA GLN A 116 -33.96 20.42 -3.47
C GLN A 116 -35.24 20.38 -2.62
N GLY A 117 -35.64 21.54 -2.07
CA GLY A 117 -36.80 21.65 -1.18
C GLY A 117 -36.59 21.17 0.26
N MET A 118 -35.41 20.62 0.60
CA MET A 118 -35.04 20.22 1.97
C MET A 118 -34.08 21.21 2.65
N MET A 119 -33.40 22.06 1.88
CA MET A 119 -32.47 23.08 2.34
C MET A 119 -32.70 24.39 1.56
N SER A 120 -32.22 25.52 2.09
CA SER A 120 -32.29 26.79 1.37
C SER A 120 -31.41 26.75 0.12
N SER A 121 -31.75 27.51 -0.93
CA SER A 121 -30.94 27.54 -2.16
C SER A 121 -29.49 27.96 -1.90
N LYS A 122 -29.28 28.90 -0.96
CA LYS A 122 -27.93 29.38 -0.59
C LYS A 122 -27.13 28.30 0.14
N ASP A 123 -27.76 27.51 1.01
CA ASP A 123 -27.09 26.40 1.70
C ASP A 123 -26.75 25.26 0.72
N ILE A 124 -27.67 24.95 -0.20
CA ILE A 124 -27.43 23.95 -1.25
C ILE A 124 -26.24 24.38 -2.11
N GLU A 125 -26.23 25.63 -2.56
CA GLU A 125 -25.14 26.19 -3.33
C GLU A 125 -23.80 26.13 -2.58
N THR A 126 -23.79 26.54 -1.32
CA THR A 126 -22.59 26.49 -0.46
C THR A 126 -22.05 25.07 -0.34
N VAL A 127 -22.90 24.09 0.00
CA VAL A 127 -22.44 22.70 0.15
C VAL A 127 -22.00 22.11 -1.18
N SER A 128 -22.72 22.37 -2.28
CA SER A 128 -22.33 21.95 -3.62
C SER A 128 -20.98 22.53 -4.04
N MET A 129 -20.66 23.77 -3.66
CA MET A 129 -19.35 24.37 -3.90
C MET A 129 -18.24 23.64 -3.15
N LEU A 130 -18.45 23.33 -1.86
CA LEU A 130 -17.48 22.55 -1.06
C LEU A 130 -17.26 21.15 -1.64
N ILE A 131 -18.35 20.46 -2.03
CA ILE A 131 -18.28 19.14 -2.69
C ILE A 131 -17.59 19.24 -4.05
N ASN A 132 -17.78 20.29 -4.83
CA ASN A 132 -17.04 20.39 -6.09
C ASN A 132 -15.55 20.66 -5.82
N GLN A 133 -15.25 21.60 -4.92
CA GLN A 133 -13.89 22.07 -4.67
C GLN A 133 -12.98 20.99 -4.05
N HIS A 134 -13.50 20.08 -3.23
CA HIS A 134 -12.64 19.09 -2.56
C HIS A 134 -11.87 18.20 -3.55
N ALA A 135 -12.46 17.95 -4.72
CA ALA A 135 -11.88 17.13 -5.78
C ALA A 135 -10.94 17.90 -6.72
N LEU A 136 -10.97 19.25 -6.67
CA LEU A 136 -10.15 20.10 -7.52
C LEU A 136 -8.72 20.22 -6.98
N GLU A 137 -7.76 20.38 -7.89
CA GLU A 137 -6.37 20.61 -7.52
C GLU A 137 -6.21 21.99 -6.90
N GLU A 138 -6.92 22.97 -7.43
CA GLU A 138 -6.94 24.34 -6.96
C GLU A 138 -7.43 24.41 -5.51
N ASP A 139 -6.75 25.23 -4.71
CA ASP A 139 -7.14 25.44 -3.31
C ASP A 139 -8.20 26.54 -3.17
N LYS A 140 -8.21 27.51 -4.08
CA LYS A 140 -9.13 28.65 -4.00
C LYS A 140 -10.42 28.38 -4.76
N ILE A 141 -11.53 28.69 -4.10
CA ILE A 141 -12.85 28.70 -4.71
C ILE A 141 -12.99 29.92 -5.61
N ASP A 142 -13.52 29.71 -6.81
CA ASP A 142 -13.93 30.81 -7.69
C ASP A 142 -15.34 31.29 -7.33
N PHE A 143 -15.42 32.52 -6.82
CA PHE A 143 -16.66 33.20 -6.46
C PHE A 143 -17.16 34.19 -7.53
N ALA A 144 -16.49 34.33 -8.68
CA ALA A 144 -16.72 35.42 -9.64
C ALA A 144 -18.15 35.52 -10.23
N SER A 145 -19.00 34.52 -9.99
CA SER A 145 -20.39 34.47 -10.45
C SER A 145 -21.42 34.32 -9.32
N LYS A 146 -21.00 34.49 -8.05
CA LYS A 146 -21.79 34.11 -6.88
C LYS A 146 -22.15 35.31 -5.99
N ASP A 147 -23.35 35.31 -5.43
CA ASP A 147 -23.85 36.36 -4.54
C ASP A 147 -23.49 36.07 -3.07
N TYR A 148 -22.19 36.21 -2.75
CA TYR A 148 -21.66 36.07 -1.40
C TYR A 148 -20.92 37.34 -0.98
N THR A 149 -21.12 37.76 0.27
CA THR A 149 -20.31 38.83 0.88
C THR A 149 -18.86 38.37 1.05
N LEU A 150 -17.93 39.31 1.21
CA LEU A 150 -16.51 38.97 1.46
C LEU A 150 -16.35 38.06 2.70
N GLU A 151 -17.10 38.35 3.77
CA GLU A 151 -17.08 37.52 4.98
C GLU A 151 -17.58 36.09 4.71
N GLU A 152 -18.64 35.95 3.90
CA GLU A 152 -19.14 34.63 3.51
C GLU A 152 -18.13 33.88 2.63
N GLN A 153 -17.46 34.57 1.71
CA GLN A 153 -16.42 33.98 0.87
C GLN A 153 -15.24 33.46 1.72
N GLU A 154 -14.78 34.24 2.70
CA GLU A 154 -13.73 33.83 3.64
C GLU A 154 -14.15 32.61 4.47
N GLN A 155 -15.39 32.59 4.97
CA GLN A 155 -15.94 31.45 5.71
C GLN A 155 -16.04 30.19 4.83
N ILE A 156 -16.53 30.32 3.59
CA ILE A 156 -16.66 29.20 2.65
C ILE A 156 -15.30 28.67 2.23
N GLN A 157 -14.33 29.56 1.99
CA GLN A 157 -12.96 29.17 1.70
C GLN A 157 -12.34 28.40 2.88
N LEU A 158 -12.53 28.88 4.12
CA LEU A 158 -12.04 28.17 5.31
C LEU A 158 -12.69 26.78 5.44
N MET A 159 -14.01 26.68 5.22
CA MET A 159 -14.71 25.38 5.21
C MET A 159 -14.15 24.43 4.14
N SER A 160 -13.82 24.96 2.95
CA SER A 160 -13.20 24.18 1.87
C SER A 160 -11.81 23.68 2.27
N ASP A 161 -10.99 24.55 2.88
CA ASP A 161 -9.66 24.21 3.34
C ASP A 161 -9.72 23.09 4.40
N ILE A 162 -10.65 23.18 5.36
CA ILE A 162 -10.88 22.16 6.38
C ILE A 162 -11.32 20.83 5.76
N LEU A 163 -12.24 20.84 4.79
CA LEU A 163 -12.72 19.62 4.14
C LEU A 163 -11.59 18.92 3.36
N LYS A 164 -10.81 19.66 2.56
CA LYS A 164 -9.67 19.10 1.81
C LYS A 164 -8.60 18.54 2.75
N ASP A 165 -8.33 19.23 3.86
CA ASP A 165 -7.38 18.76 4.86
C ASP A 165 -7.88 17.48 5.55
N ALA A 166 -9.15 17.41 5.93
CA ALA A 166 -9.75 16.23 6.55
C ALA A 166 -9.72 14.98 5.62
N ASP A 167 -10.00 15.14 4.33
CA ASP A 167 -9.82 14.05 3.34
C ASP A 167 -8.36 13.62 3.23
N ALA A 168 -7.44 14.59 3.15
CA ALA A 168 -6.00 14.33 3.03
C ALA A 168 -5.45 13.57 4.24
N LEU A 169 -5.89 13.92 5.45
CA LEU A 169 -5.49 13.26 6.70
C LEU A 169 -5.88 11.78 6.74
N ASP A 170 -7.03 11.41 6.16
CA ASP A 170 -7.44 10.00 6.12
C ASP A 170 -6.52 9.13 5.26
N ARG A 171 -5.70 9.71 4.38
CA ARG A 171 -4.77 8.96 3.51
C ARG A 171 -3.71 8.20 4.30
N ASN A 172 -3.41 8.58 5.54
CA ASN A 172 -2.51 7.83 6.42
C ASN A 172 -2.96 6.37 6.65
N ARG A 173 -4.23 6.03 6.38
CA ARG A 173 -4.70 4.64 6.35
C ARG A 173 -4.05 3.77 5.29
N LEU A 174 -3.48 4.36 4.24
CA LEU A 174 -2.98 3.62 3.09
C LEU A 174 -1.76 2.78 3.47
N ASN A 175 -1.67 1.59 2.88
CA ASN A 175 -0.66 0.59 3.22
C ASN A 175 0.69 0.85 2.55
N TYR A 176 1.01 2.11 2.29
CA TYR A 176 2.22 2.50 1.60
C TYR A 176 3.00 3.48 2.46
N PRO A 177 4.32 3.31 2.58
CA PRO A 177 5.14 4.32 3.25
C PRO A 177 5.14 5.58 2.39
N ALA A 178 5.57 6.68 2.99
CA ALA A 178 5.70 7.91 2.25
C ALA A 178 6.72 7.75 1.09
N PRO A 179 6.49 8.43 -0.05
CA PRO A 179 5.41 9.37 -0.35
C PRO A 179 4.18 8.74 -1.05
N PHE A 180 4.01 7.42 -1.07
CA PHE A 180 2.99 6.76 -1.90
C PHE A 180 1.59 6.72 -1.28
N GLY A 181 1.49 6.83 0.04
CA GLY A 181 0.23 6.68 0.77
C GLY A 181 -0.02 7.71 1.86
N ASN A 182 1.02 8.31 2.42
CA ASN A 182 0.85 9.23 3.55
C ASN A 182 0.33 10.60 3.12
N CYS A 183 -0.35 11.27 4.06
CA CYS A 183 -0.69 12.68 3.96
C CYS A 183 0.58 13.51 3.73
N ASP A 184 0.60 14.30 2.65
CA ASP A 184 1.65 15.29 2.42
C ASP A 184 1.35 16.53 3.27
N VAL A 185 2.15 16.73 4.32
CA VAL A 185 2.00 17.88 5.25
C VAL A 185 2.02 19.23 4.53
N ASN A 186 2.71 19.33 3.38
CA ASN A 186 2.78 20.56 2.60
C ASN A 186 1.47 20.87 1.85
N LYS A 187 0.58 19.89 1.74
CA LYS A 187 -0.76 20.05 1.14
C LYS A 187 -1.85 20.31 2.18
N LEU A 188 -1.51 20.37 3.47
CA LEU A 188 -2.43 20.79 4.52
C LEU A 188 -2.49 22.32 4.55
N ARG A 189 -3.71 22.86 4.40
CA ARG A 189 -4.00 24.29 4.24
C ARG A 189 -4.10 25.01 5.58
N THR A 190 -4.59 24.31 6.60
CA THR A 190 -4.81 24.87 7.94
C THR A 190 -3.70 24.43 8.91
N GLU A 191 -3.30 25.34 9.81
CA GLU A 191 -2.36 24.99 10.89
C GLU A 191 -2.96 23.94 11.84
N ALA A 192 -4.26 24.02 12.11
CA ALA A 192 -4.99 23.03 12.90
C ALA A 192 -4.87 21.61 12.31
N ALA A 193 -4.96 21.44 10.98
CA ALA A 193 -4.77 20.13 10.35
C ALA A 193 -3.34 19.59 10.54
N LYS A 194 -2.32 20.46 10.45
CA LYS A 194 -0.92 20.08 10.68
C LYS A 194 -0.69 19.64 12.13
N GLU A 195 -1.34 20.31 13.09
CA GLU A 195 -1.26 19.96 14.51
C GLU A 195 -1.94 18.62 14.83
N ILE A 196 -3.04 18.28 14.17
CA ILE A 196 -3.71 16.99 14.41
C ILE A 196 -3.13 15.82 13.61
N LEU A 197 -2.32 16.08 12.57
CA LEU A 197 -1.69 15.05 11.74
C LEU A 197 -1.03 13.93 12.55
N PRO A 198 -0.23 14.20 13.61
CA PRO A 198 0.37 13.14 14.44
C PRO A 198 -0.66 12.25 15.14
N LEU A 199 -1.87 12.75 15.41
CA LEU A 199 -2.95 12.01 16.09
C LEU A 199 -3.71 11.06 15.15
N THR A 200 -3.58 11.21 13.84
CA THR A 200 -4.38 10.45 12.87
C THR A 200 -4.03 8.96 12.84
N ASN A 201 -2.75 8.58 13.05
CA ASN A 201 -2.36 7.17 13.15
C ASN A 201 -2.94 6.53 14.42
N ASP A 202 -2.91 7.26 15.54
CA ASP A 202 -3.53 6.83 16.78
C ASP A 202 -5.04 6.68 16.63
N PHE A 203 -5.70 7.63 15.96
CA PHE A 203 -7.14 7.57 15.69
C PHE A 203 -7.48 6.37 14.80
N TYR A 204 -6.71 6.15 13.73
CA TYR A 204 -6.84 4.99 12.87
C TYR A 204 -6.69 3.69 13.66
N HIS A 205 -5.66 3.59 14.50
CA HIS A 205 -5.45 2.44 15.37
C HIS A 205 -6.67 2.17 16.26
N ASP A 206 -7.11 3.15 17.04
CA ASP A 206 -8.22 2.97 18.00
C ASP A 206 -9.55 2.69 17.28
N TYR A 207 -9.76 3.29 16.10
CA TYR A 207 -10.91 3.04 15.24
C TYR A 207 -10.96 1.58 14.75
N TYR A 208 -9.86 1.06 14.22
CA TYR A 208 -9.82 -0.32 13.72
C TYR A 208 -9.78 -1.36 14.84
N LYS A 209 -9.17 -1.04 15.98
CA LYS A 209 -9.27 -1.84 17.20
C LYS A 209 -10.73 -1.96 17.65
N THR A 210 -11.46 -0.85 17.66
CA THR A 210 -12.90 -0.82 18.00
C THR A 210 -13.71 -1.73 17.06
N ILE A 211 -13.44 -1.69 15.75
CA ILE A 211 -14.08 -2.61 14.78
C ILE A 211 -13.87 -4.08 15.17
N ILE A 212 -12.64 -4.45 15.53
CA ILE A 212 -12.29 -5.81 15.92
C ILE A 212 -13.04 -6.21 17.21
N GLU A 213 -12.99 -5.37 18.25
CA GLU A 213 -13.63 -5.62 19.54
C GLU A 213 -15.17 -5.75 19.43
N VAL A 214 -15.81 -4.92 18.59
CA VAL A 214 -17.24 -5.03 18.29
C VAL A 214 -17.57 -6.38 17.66
N ARG A 215 -16.72 -6.87 16.75
CA ARG A 215 -16.89 -8.20 16.13
C ARG A 215 -16.68 -9.33 17.13
N GLU A 216 -15.68 -9.23 18.02
CA GLU A 216 -15.46 -10.21 19.09
C GLU A 216 -16.68 -10.32 19.99
N LYS A 217 -17.20 -9.17 20.46
CA LYS A 217 -18.40 -9.10 21.31
C LYS A 217 -19.63 -9.68 20.63
N ARG A 218 -19.83 -9.38 19.34
CA ARG A 218 -20.96 -9.87 18.55
C ARG A 218 -20.93 -11.38 18.34
N ASN A 219 -19.74 -11.92 18.06
CA ASN A 219 -19.59 -13.32 17.67
C ASN A 219 -19.25 -14.24 18.84
N GLY A 220 -18.86 -13.69 20.00
CA GLY A 220 -18.38 -14.45 21.16
C GLY A 220 -17.07 -15.20 20.89
N ILE A 221 -16.26 -14.73 19.94
CA ILE A 221 -15.03 -15.39 19.48
C ILE A 221 -13.88 -14.39 19.59
N LYS A 222 -12.76 -14.83 20.19
CA LYS A 222 -11.52 -14.05 20.21
C LYS A 222 -10.92 -13.93 18.81
N ILE A 223 -10.77 -12.69 18.34
CA ILE A 223 -10.21 -12.27 17.06
C ILE A 223 -8.85 -11.60 17.29
N LEU A 224 -8.77 -10.62 18.20
CA LEU A 224 -7.57 -9.83 18.47
C LEU A 224 -6.54 -10.68 19.22
N ASP A 225 -5.29 -10.65 18.74
CA ASP A 225 -4.13 -11.32 19.35
C ASP A 225 -4.37 -12.80 19.62
N ASN A 226 -5.10 -13.47 18.72
CA ASN A 226 -5.36 -14.90 18.82
C ASN A 226 -4.18 -15.74 18.28
N TYR A 227 -3.03 -15.63 18.95
CA TYR A 227 -1.80 -16.33 18.58
C TYR A 227 -1.95 -17.86 18.62
N ALA A 228 -2.81 -18.40 19.48
CA ALA A 228 -3.10 -19.83 19.51
C ALA A 228 -3.70 -20.31 18.18
N LYS A 229 -4.66 -19.56 17.63
CA LYS A 229 -5.23 -19.87 16.32
C LYS A 229 -4.22 -19.66 15.20
N LEU A 230 -3.35 -18.64 15.29
CA LEU A 230 -2.27 -18.44 14.31
C LEU A 230 -1.30 -19.63 14.27
N GLU A 231 -0.91 -20.18 15.42
CA GLU A 231 -0.06 -21.37 15.48
C GLU A 231 -0.76 -22.61 14.91
N GLU A 232 -2.07 -22.76 15.12
CA GLU A 232 -2.87 -23.80 14.45
C GLU A 232 -2.78 -23.66 12.91
N LEU A 233 -2.85 -22.43 12.38
CA LEU A 233 -2.71 -22.18 10.94
C LEU A 233 -1.30 -22.56 10.44
N PHE A 234 -0.24 -22.24 11.19
CA PHE A 234 1.11 -22.67 10.84
C PHE A 234 1.27 -24.19 10.87
N ASN A 235 0.72 -24.88 11.88
CA ASN A 235 0.75 -26.34 11.96
C ASN A 235 -0.01 -27.00 10.80
N ASN A 236 -1.15 -26.43 10.39
CA ASN A 236 -1.88 -26.89 9.20
C ASN A 236 -1.00 -26.77 7.94
N TYR A 237 -0.35 -25.61 7.74
CA TYR A 237 0.55 -25.42 6.60
C TYR A 237 1.73 -26.41 6.60
N GLN A 238 2.40 -26.57 7.75
CA GLN A 238 3.55 -27.48 7.88
C GLN A 238 3.18 -28.96 7.67
N SER A 239 1.97 -29.36 8.06
CA SER A 239 1.45 -30.72 7.83
C SER A 239 0.89 -30.93 6.41
N GLY A 240 0.91 -29.90 5.56
CA GLY A 240 0.35 -29.96 4.20
C GLY A 240 -1.18 -29.87 4.14
N LYS A 241 -1.85 -29.66 5.28
CA LYS A 241 -3.30 -29.40 5.32
C LYS A 241 -3.59 -28.03 4.74
N LYS A 242 -4.38 -28.02 3.67
CA LYS A 242 -4.80 -26.78 2.99
C LYS A 242 -5.79 -26.03 3.86
N THR A 243 -5.43 -24.81 4.25
CA THR A 243 -6.32 -23.82 4.82
C THR A 243 -6.17 -22.57 3.98
N MET A 244 -7.22 -22.18 3.25
CA MET A 244 -7.19 -20.98 2.42
C MET A 244 -7.23 -19.73 3.29
N LEU A 245 -6.29 -18.84 3.05
CA LEU A 245 -6.09 -17.62 3.81
C LEU A 245 -6.02 -16.41 2.89
N HIS A 246 -6.65 -15.31 3.31
CA HIS A 246 -6.41 -13.99 2.77
C HIS A 246 -5.96 -13.08 3.90
N ALA A 247 -4.83 -12.40 3.74
CA ALA A 247 -4.39 -11.38 4.70
C ALA A 247 -4.70 -9.98 4.16
N SER A 248 -5.17 -9.10 5.04
CA SER A 248 -5.44 -7.69 4.72
C SER A 248 -5.08 -6.80 5.90
N LEU A 249 -4.77 -5.54 5.61
CA LEU A 249 -4.65 -4.48 6.62
C LEU A 249 -6.01 -3.84 6.98
N ASP A 250 -7.08 -4.24 6.28
CA ASP A 250 -8.45 -3.91 6.63
C ASP A 250 -9.07 -5.08 7.43
N PRO A 251 -9.34 -4.93 8.74
CA PRO A 251 -9.98 -5.93 9.59
C PRO A 251 -11.52 -5.99 9.43
N SER A 252 -12.10 -5.17 8.55
CA SER A 252 -13.56 -5.00 8.40
C SER A 252 -14.17 -5.69 7.17
N ILE A 253 -13.42 -6.57 6.49
CA ILE A 253 -13.89 -7.22 5.27
C ILE A 253 -14.92 -8.30 5.61
N ASP A 254 -16.15 -8.09 5.16
CA ASP A 254 -17.23 -9.09 5.29
C ASP A 254 -17.36 -9.98 4.06
N ILE A 255 -17.04 -9.44 2.87
CA ILE A 255 -17.11 -10.16 1.61
C ILE A 255 -15.89 -9.79 0.76
N LEU A 256 -15.11 -10.80 0.39
CA LEU A 256 -14.07 -10.67 -0.63
C LEU A 256 -14.72 -10.79 -2.01
N ARG A 257 -14.69 -9.69 -2.77
CA ARG A 257 -15.22 -9.64 -4.14
C ARG A 257 -14.11 -9.91 -5.15
N PRO A 258 -14.37 -10.64 -6.26
CA PRO A 258 -13.40 -10.79 -7.33
C PRO A 258 -12.95 -9.41 -7.86
N ARG A 259 -11.64 -9.19 -7.91
CA ARG A 259 -11.08 -7.94 -8.44
C ARG A 259 -10.18 -8.25 -9.62
N ARG A 260 -10.24 -7.39 -10.64
CA ARG A 260 -9.38 -7.51 -11.82
C ARG A 260 -7.94 -7.34 -11.38
N SER A 261 -7.19 -8.43 -11.36
CA SER A 261 -5.73 -8.39 -11.40
C SER A 261 -5.33 -8.05 -12.82
N THR A 262 -4.38 -7.12 -12.97
CA THR A 262 -3.96 -6.56 -14.27
C THR A 262 -3.39 -7.60 -15.24
N GLN A 263 -3.02 -8.80 -14.76
CA GLN A 263 -2.47 -9.88 -15.59
C GLN A 263 -3.31 -11.17 -15.60
N LYS A 264 -4.12 -11.39 -14.57
CA LYS A 264 -4.68 -12.72 -14.28
C LYS A 264 -6.20 -12.77 -14.30
N GLY A 265 -6.89 -11.67 -14.61
CA GLY A 265 -8.36 -11.59 -14.65
C GLY A 265 -9.00 -11.23 -13.31
N SER A 266 -10.33 -11.31 -13.21
CA SER A 266 -11.09 -10.91 -12.00
C SER A 266 -11.27 -12.08 -11.03
N TYR A 267 -10.48 -12.11 -9.95
CA TYR A 267 -10.47 -13.20 -8.97
C TYR A 267 -10.38 -12.70 -7.53
N VAL A 268 -10.82 -13.54 -6.58
CA VAL A 268 -10.41 -13.47 -5.17
C VAL A 268 -9.16 -14.33 -5.01
N TYR A 269 -8.12 -13.79 -4.37
CA TYR A 269 -6.85 -14.49 -4.16
C TYR A 269 -6.72 -15.00 -2.73
N ALA A 270 -6.20 -16.22 -2.61
CA ALA A 270 -5.86 -16.87 -1.35
C ALA A 270 -4.48 -17.54 -1.41
N GLY A 271 -3.86 -17.67 -0.24
CA GLY A 271 -2.66 -18.45 -0.02
C GLY A 271 -2.86 -19.48 1.10
N VAL A 272 -1.83 -20.28 1.36
CA VAL A 272 -1.85 -21.31 2.43
C VAL A 272 -0.74 -21.11 3.47
N ASP A 273 0.27 -20.30 3.16
CA ASP A 273 1.37 -19.94 4.06
C ASP A 273 1.01 -18.63 4.77
N PRO A 274 0.76 -18.60 6.09
CA PRO A 274 0.37 -17.38 6.78
C PRO A 274 1.44 -16.27 6.68
N THR A 275 2.73 -16.61 6.71
CA THR A 275 3.80 -15.61 6.60
C THR A 275 3.81 -14.98 5.21
N ASP A 276 3.61 -15.79 4.17
CA ASP A 276 3.55 -15.29 2.79
C ASP A 276 2.30 -14.43 2.56
N CYS A 277 1.15 -14.84 3.07
CA CYS A 277 -0.08 -14.05 3.01
C CYS A 277 0.13 -12.67 3.68
N MET A 278 0.71 -12.64 4.87
CA MET A 278 1.03 -11.39 5.56
C MET A 278 1.94 -10.50 4.72
N LYS A 279 3.04 -11.04 4.18
CA LYS A 279 3.96 -10.29 3.32
C LYS A 279 3.26 -9.68 2.12
N MET A 280 2.38 -10.46 1.49
CA MET A 280 1.58 -10.01 0.38
C MET A 280 0.54 -8.97 0.78
N ALA A 281 0.17 -8.82 2.05
CA ALA A 281 -0.71 -7.75 2.52
C ALA A 281 0.05 -6.45 2.80
N THR A 282 1.29 -6.54 3.30
CA THR A 282 2.02 -5.41 3.88
C THR A 282 3.21 -4.93 3.04
N PHE A 283 4.02 -5.83 2.50
CA PHE A 283 5.32 -5.53 1.89
C PHE A 283 5.28 -5.67 0.36
N ARG A 284 4.29 -5.03 -0.28
CA ARG A 284 4.01 -5.17 -1.72
C ARG A 284 5.01 -4.45 -2.64
N LEU A 285 5.62 -3.38 -2.15
CA LEU A 285 6.50 -2.53 -2.96
C LEU A 285 7.90 -3.14 -3.04
N SER A 286 8.14 -3.98 -4.05
CA SER A 286 9.39 -4.74 -4.18
C SER A 286 10.66 -3.90 -4.23
N PHE A 287 10.57 -2.61 -4.60
CA PHE A 287 11.73 -1.72 -4.58
C PHE A 287 12.08 -1.23 -3.16
N LEU A 288 11.09 -1.14 -2.26
CA LEU A 288 11.28 -0.87 -0.82
C LEU A 288 11.52 -2.15 -0.02
N PHE A 289 10.80 -3.22 -0.36
CA PHE A 289 10.76 -4.49 0.35
C PHE A 289 10.98 -5.63 -0.63
N SER A 290 12.23 -5.88 -0.95
CA SER A 290 12.58 -7.06 -1.75
C SER A 290 12.63 -8.29 -0.85
N GLY A 291 12.12 -9.43 -1.30
CA GLY A 291 12.03 -10.62 -0.44
C GLY A 291 12.40 -11.91 -1.14
N TYR A 292 12.85 -12.87 -0.35
CA TYR A 292 13.14 -14.24 -0.78
C TYR A 292 12.85 -15.21 0.37
N LYS A 293 13.01 -16.51 0.12
CA LYS A 293 12.90 -17.56 1.14
C LYS A 293 14.22 -18.30 1.23
N GLU A 294 14.75 -18.44 2.43
CA GLU A 294 16.00 -19.13 2.71
C GLU A 294 15.80 -20.07 3.90
N ASN A 295 16.14 -21.34 3.75
CA ASN A 295 15.98 -22.37 4.79
C ASN A 295 14.58 -22.41 5.44
N GLY A 296 13.53 -22.12 4.66
CA GLY A 296 12.15 -22.08 5.14
C GLY A 296 11.72 -20.76 5.80
N VAL A 297 12.64 -19.83 6.04
CA VAL A 297 12.39 -18.50 6.62
C VAL A 297 12.13 -17.51 5.50
N HIS A 298 11.11 -16.65 5.65
CA HIS A 298 10.91 -15.55 4.71
C HIS A 298 11.83 -14.39 5.08
N ILE A 299 12.64 -13.93 4.14
CA ILE A 299 13.51 -12.77 4.31
C ILE A 299 12.88 -11.57 3.61
N ILE A 300 12.86 -10.42 4.27
CA ILE A 300 12.49 -9.12 3.72
C ILE A 300 13.69 -8.20 3.87
N ASN A 301 14.13 -7.59 2.78
CA ASN A 301 15.14 -6.55 2.83
C ASN A 301 14.44 -5.20 2.78
N GLU A 302 14.57 -4.45 3.86
CA GLU A 302 14.27 -3.03 3.90
C GLU A 302 15.38 -2.30 3.12
N THR A 303 14.99 -1.58 2.06
CA THR A 303 15.93 -0.82 1.22
C THR A 303 16.19 0.58 1.80
N PHE A 304 15.16 1.23 2.33
CA PHE A 304 15.25 2.59 2.85
C PHE A 304 14.94 2.61 4.35
N PRO A 305 15.69 3.37 5.16
CA PRO A 305 15.51 3.38 6.61
C PRO A 305 14.08 3.70 7.03
N ASN A 306 13.60 2.99 8.06
CA ASN A 306 12.32 3.17 8.74
C ASN A 306 11.06 2.86 7.90
N THR A 307 11.20 2.39 6.66
CA THR A 307 10.04 2.11 5.81
C THR A 307 9.18 0.95 6.31
N VAL A 308 9.77 -0.04 6.99
CA VAL A 308 8.99 -1.10 7.66
C VAL A 308 8.10 -0.50 8.75
N ASP A 309 8.66 0.33 9.61
CA ASP A 309 7.90 0.94 10.71
C ASP A 309 6.80 1.86 10.18
N GLU A 310 7.10 2.70 9.18
CA GLU A 310 6.11 3.57 8.53
C GLU A 310 4.94 2.80 7.91
N VAL A 311 5.21 1.62 7.33
CA VAL A 311 4.15 0.78 6.75
C VAL A 311 3.24 0.19 7.81
N LEU A 312 3.80 -0.24 8.94
CA LEU A 312 3.09 -1.00 9.97
C LEU A 312 2.47 -0.12 11.07
N GLU A 313 2.91 1.13 11.20
CA GLU A 313 2.49 2.06 12.26
C GLU A 313 0.97 2.19 12.37
N GLY A 314 0.42 1.94 13.56
CA GLY A 314 -1.01 2.04 13.84
C GLY A 314 -1.92 1.04 13.12
N LYS A 315 -1.37 0.04 12.40
CA LYS A 315 -2.18 -0.88 11.57
C LYS A 315 -2.37 -2.25 12.21
N PHE A 316 -3.41 -2.93 11.74
CA PHE A 316 -3.70 -4.32 12.10
C PHE A 316 -3.58 -5.22 10.87
N ILE A 317 -2.97 -6.39 11.03
CA ILE A 317 -2.97 -7.44 10.01
C ILE A 317 -4.05 -8.45 10.38
N THR A 318 -5.00 -8.66 9.48
CA THR A 318 -6.11 -9.60 9.65
C THR A 318 -5.98 -10.75 8.68
N PHE A 319 -5.99 -11.97 9.21
CA PHE A 319 -6.12 -13.20 8.43
C PHE A 319 -7.58 -13.61 8.37
N TYR A 320 -8.13 -13.67 7.17
CA TYR A 320 -9.42 -14.22 6.84
C TYR A 320 -9.26 -15.68 6.44
N ILE A 321 -9.90 -16.58 7.18
CA ILE A 321 -9.95 -18.00 6.89
C ILE A 321 -11.10 -18.24 5.92
N LEU A 322 -10.80 -18.86 4.78
CA LEU A 322 -11.73 -18.95 3.65
C LEU A 322 -12.22 -20.38 3.42
N PRO A 323 -13.41 -20.56 2.81
CA PRO A 323 -13.93 -21.87 2.41
C PRO A 323 -13.08 -22.48 1.30
N ASN A 324 -12.35 -23.55 1.64
CA ASN A 324 -11.42 -24.23 0.73
C ASN A 324 -12.09 -24.67 -0.58
N GLU A 325 -13.35 -25.09 -0.52
CA GLU A 325 -14.13 -25.61 -1.63
C GLU A 325 -14.42 -24.59 -2.73
N LEU A 326 -14.29 -23.28 -2.46
CA LEU A 326 -14.48 -22.23 -3.46
C LEU A 326 -13.21 -21.94 -4.27
N PHE A 327 -12.06 -22.45 -3.83
CA PHE A 327 -10.76 -22.13 -4.41
C PHE A 327 -10.20 -23.28 -5.23
N HIS A 328 -9.62 -22.94 -6.38
CA HIS A 328 -8.82 -23.84 -7.19
C HIS A 328 -7.44 -23.22 -7.44
N GLU A 329 -6.45 -24.05 -7.74
CA GLU A 329 -5.12 -23.57 -8.09
C GLU A 329 -5.19 -22.79 -9.40
N TYR A 330 -4.52 -21.64 -9.45
CA TYR A 330 -4.49 -20.82 -10.65
C TYR A 330 -3.61 -21.49 -11.73
N VAL A 331 -4.23 -21.98 -12.80
CA VAL A 331 -3.55 -22.59 -13.95
C VAL A 331 -3.69 -21.66 -15.16
N GLY A 332 -2.79 -20.67 -15.30
CA GLY A 332 -2.77 -19.73 -16.42
C GLY A 332 -1.68 -20.06 -17.45
N ASN A 333 -1.98 -19.93 -18.75
CA ASN A 333 -1.06 -20.22 -19.87
C ASN A 333 0.10 -19.22 -20.00
N VAL A 334 0.02 -18.06 -19.33
CA VAL A 334 1.04 -17.01 -19.43
C VAL A 334 1.44 -16.63 -18.02
N THR A 335 2.72 -16.76 -17.75
CA THR A 335 3.39 -16.62 -16.46
C THR A 335 3.24 -17.87 -15.57
N ALA A 336 4.31 -18.67 -15.47
CA ALA A 336 4.53 -19.64 -14.40
C ALA A 336 4.38 -18.97 -13.02
N SER A 337 3.14 -18.81 -12.55
CA SER A 337 2.88 -18.33 -11.20
C SER A 337 3.78 -19.13 -10.25
N PRO A 338 4.53 -18.50 -9.34
CA PRO A 338 5.23 -19.26 -8.32
C PRO A 338 4.19 -20.20 -7.70
N ASN A 339 4.48 -21.51 -7.74
CA ASN A 339 3.58 -22.58 -7.28
C ASN A 339 2.76 -22.12 -6.06
N ARG A 340 1.45 -22.40 -6.03
CA ARG A 340 0.52 -22.22 -4.88
C ARG A 340 -0.32 -20.92 -4.79
N GLU A 341 -0.61 -20.22 -5.89
CA GLU A 341 -1.68 -19.20 -5.87
C GLU A 341 -3.06 -19.86 -6.07
N TRP A 342 -4.01 -19.56 -5.17
CA TRP A 342 -5.37 -20.09 -5.19
C TRP A 342 -6.36 -18.98 -5.52
N VAL A 343 -7.31 -19.26 -6.41
CA VAL A 343 -8.29 -18.28 -6.87
C VAL A 343 -9.73 -18.77 -6.76
N ALA A 344 -10.64 -17.82 -6.54
CA ALA A 344 -12.09 -18.01 -6.68
C ALA A 344 -12.66 -16.97 -7.65
N THR A 345 -13.62 -17.40 -8.48
CA THR A 345 -14.30 -16.54 -9.48
C THR A 345 -15.55 -15.86 -8.94
N SER A 346 -16.01 -16.27 -7.76
CA SER A 346 -17.20 -15.72 -7.09
C SER A 346 -16.83 -14.90 -5.86
N ASN A 347 -17.81 -14.15 -5.33
CA ASN A 347 -17.69 -13.55 -4.01
C ASN A 347 -17.43 -14.64 -2.94
N VAL A 348 -16.57 -14.32 -1.98
CA VAL A 348 -16.20 -15.22 -0.89
C VAL A 348 -16.49 -14.55 0.44
N VAL A 349 -17.30 -15.19 1.27
CA VAL A 349 -17.53 -14.79 2.66
C VAL A 349 -16.52 -15.53 3.54
N PRO A 350 -15.67 -14.83 4.32
CA PRO A 350 -14.77 -15.48 5.26
C PRO A 350 -15.51 -16.33 6.29
N ILE A 351 -14.97 -17.50 6.63
CA ILE A 351 -15.51 -18.37 7.68
C ILE A 351 -15.24 -17.77 9.06
N ARG A 352 -14.01 -17.28 9.25
CA ARG A 352 -13.50 -16.69 10.49
C ARG A 352 -12.42 -15.67 10.16
N GLN A 353 -12.09 -14.84 11.15
CA GLN A 353 -10.93 -13.95 11.10
C GLN A 353 -10.16 -13.99 12.42
N ILE A 354 -8.87 -13.68 12.33
CA ILE A 354 -7.99 -13.33 13.47
C ILE A 354 -7.19 -12.10 13.08
N SER A 355 -6.96 -11.19 14.03
CA SER A 355 -6.32 -9.90 13.80
C SER A 355 -5.22 -9.65 14.82
N PHE A 356 -4.18 -8.93 14.41
CA PHE A 356 -3.02 -8.63 15.24
C PHE A 356 -2.55 -7.21 14.97
N GLU A 357 -2.04 -6.52 15.98
CA GLU A 357 -1.24 -5.31 15.74
C GLU A 357 -0.07 -5.66 14.81
N ALA A 358 0.11 -4.88 13.74
CA ALA A 358 0.95 -5.27 12.63
C ALA A 358 2.42 -5.42 13.03
N LYS A 359 2.93 -4.49 13.84
CA LYS A 359 4.29 -4.53 14.40
C LYS A 359 4.50 -5.74 15.31
N ASP A 360 3.52 -6.07 16.14
CA ASP A 360 3.62 -7.19 17.08
C ASP A 360 3.56 -8.54 16.39
N LEU A 361 2.73 -8.68 15.35
CA LEU A 361 2.75 -9.86 14.49
C LEU A 361 4.12 -10.04 13.82
N VAL A 362 4.71 -8.96 13.29
CA VAL A 362 6.03 -9.05 12.66
C VAL A 362 7.10 -9.47 13.66
N LYS A 363 7.14 -8.87 14.86
CA LYS A 363 8.03 -9.29 15.95
C LYS A 363 7.83 -10.77 16.31
N TYR A 364 6.58 -11.22 16.41
CA TYR A 364 6.25 -12.61 16.70
C TYR A 364 6.81 -13.56 15.63
N LEU A 365 6.65 -13.24 14.35
CA LEU A 365 7.16 -14.06 13.25
C LEU A 365 8.70 -14.10 13.20
N ILE A 366 9.35 -13.00 13.59
CA ILE A 366 10.82 -12.96 13.75
C ILE A 366 11.25 -13.87 14.90
N ASN A 367 10.65 -13.74 16.08
CA ASN A 367 10.99 -14.54 17.26
C ASN A 367 10.73 -16.04 17.08
N THR A 368 9.82 -16.41 16.18
CA THR A 368 9.52 -17.81 15.85
C THR A 368 10.28 -18.31 14.62
N ASN A 369 11.26 -17.56 14.12
CA ASN A 369 12.11 -17.90 12.97
C ASN A 369 11.31 -18.23 11.70
N ARG A 370 10.21 -17.50 11.47
CA ARG A 370 9.37 -17.61 10.26
C ARG A 370 9.59 -16.44 9.31
N LEU A 371 10.02 -15.31 9.86
CA LEU A 371 10.34 -14.07 9.16
C LEU A 371 11.70 -13.56 9.61
N SER A 372 12.42 -12.88 8.74
CA SER A 372 13.56 -12.03 9.10
C SER A 372 13.48 -10.73 8.31
N ILE A 373 13.84 -9.63 8.96
CA ILE A 373 13.96 -8.32 8.33
C ILE A 373 15.44 -7.95 8.30
N ASN A 374 15.96 -7.80 7.09
CA ASN A 374 17.31 -7.36 6.83
C ASN A 374 17.29 -5.86 6.49
N HIS A 375 17.98 -5.05 7.28
CA HIS A 375 18.12 -3.62 7.03
C HIS A 375 19.28 -3.39 6.07
N ASN A 376 19.04 -3.57 4.77
CA ASN A 376 20.05 -3.43 3.73
C ASN A 376 19.97 -2.02 3.10
N ASN A 377 20.32 -1.04 3.93
CA ASN A 377 20.17 0.38 3.61
C ASN A 377 21.47 0.98 3.05
N SER A 378 22.28 0.19 2.33
CA SER A 378 23.52 0.71 1.73
C SER A 378 23.19 1.70 0.62
N LYS A 379 24.07 2.69 0.41
CA LYS A 379 23.89 3.67 -0.69
C LYS A 379 23.78 2.99 -2.05
N GLU A 380 24.50 1.90 -2.26
CA GLU A 380 24.44 1.09 -3.48
C GLU A 380 23.05 0.47 -3.67
N VAL A 381 22.49 -0.16 -2.62
CA VAL A 381 21.18 -0.82 -2.68
C VAL A 381 20.06 0.20 -2.86
N MET A 382 20.15 1.35 -2.19
CA MET A 382 19.21 2.47 -2.40
C MET A 382 19.30 3.01 -3.84
N MET A 383 20.51 3.21 -4.37
CA MET A 383 20.72 3.61 -5.77
C MET A 383 20.13 2.58 -6.74
N ALA A 384 20.42 1.30 -6.53
CA ALA A 384 19.86 0.22 -7.33
C ALA A 384 18.32 0.21 -7.28
N ALA A 385 17.73 0.50 -6.11
CA ALA A 385 16.29 0.62 -5.96
C ALA A 385 15.69 1.76 -6.79
N PHE A 386 16.31 2.94 -6.79
CA PHE A 386 15.87 4.05 -7.64
C PHE A 386 15.99 3.70 -9.12
N VAL A 387 17.08 3.06 -9.55
CA VAL A 387 17.24 2.61 -10.93
C VAL A 387 16.17 1.59 -11.30
N ARG A 388 15.86 0.61 -10.43
CA ARG A 388 14.78 -0.37 -10.65
C ARG A 388 13.42 0.28 -10.93
N MET A 389 13.16 1.47 -10.38
CA MET A 389 11.90 2.18 -10.61
C MET A 389 11.72 2.57 -12.09
N PHE A 390 12.80 2.77 -12.85
CA PHE A 390 12.68 3.05 -14.28
C PHE A 390 12.08 1.91 -15.10
N ARG A 391 11.94 0.70 -14.54
CA ARG A 391 11.12 -0.34 -15.17
C ARG A 391 9.69 0.13 -15.36
N THR A 392 9.10 0.83 -14.39
CA THR A 392 7.73 1.35 -14.52
C THR A 392 7.70 2.46 -15.57
N TYR A 393 8.71 3.33 -15.60
CA TYR A 393 8.87 4.36 -16.62
C TYR A 393 8.88 3.75 -18.04
N ILE A 394 9.70 2.72 -18.26
CA ILE A 394 9.78 1.97 -19.53
C ILE A 394 8.45 1.30 -19.88
N TRP A 395 7.70 0.78 -18.90
CA TRP A 395 6.34 0.27 -19.12
C TRP A 395 5.38 1.30 -19.72
N GLY A 396 5.68 2.60 -19.61
CA GLY A 396 4.90 3.67 -20.27
C GLY A 396 4.82 3.55 -21.78
N ILE A 397 5.72 2.80 -22.42
CA ILE A 397 5.66 2.50 -23.87
C ILE A 397 4.31 1.88 -24.25
N ALA A 398 3.82 0.91 -23.46
CA ALA A 398 2.56 0.21 -23.76
C ALA A 398 1.31 1.09 -23.60
N GLU A 399 1.43 2.17 -22.82
CA GLU A 399 0.30 3.03 -22.43
C GLU A 399 0.27 4.35 -23.22
N ILE A 400 1.30 4.66 -24.02
CA ILE A 400 1.44 6.00 -24.64
C ILE A 400 0.34 6.33 -25.65
N ASN A 401 -0.19 5.32 -26.34
CA ASN A 401 -1.28 5.52 -27.32
C ASN A 401 -2.58 5.91 -26.63
N GLU A 402 -2.86 5.36 -25.45
CA GLU A 402 -4.04 5.67 -24.63
C GLU A 402 -3.84 6.96 -23.83
N ASN A 403 -2.59 7.26 -23.45
CA ASN A 403 -2.22 8.40 -22.63
C ASN A 403 -0.89 9.01 -23.10
N PRO A 404 -0.94 10.02 -23.98
CA PRO A 404 0.25 10.63 -24.58
C PRO A 404 1.23 11.26 -23.59
N LYS A 405 0.81 11.52 -22.35
CA LYS A 405 1.64 12.16 -21.32
C LYS A 405 2.15 11.17 -20.26
N ILE A 406 2.01 9.87 -20.50
CA ILE A 406 2.35 8.82 -19.55
C ILE A 406 3.81 8.91 -19.05
N PHE A 407 4.77 9.25 -19.92
CA PHE A 407 6.17 9.35 -19.51
C PHE A 407 6.41 10.51 -18.53
N ASP A 408 5.83 11.68 -18.76
CA ASP A 408 5.92 12.81 -17.83
C ASP A 408 5.32 12.45 -16.46
N GLN A 409 4.18 11.76 -16.49
CA GLN A 409 3.47 11.22 -15.34
C GLN A 409 4.34 10.29 -14.49
N LYS A 410 4.93 9.28 -15.14
CA LYS A 410 5.79 8.30 -14.47
C LYS A 410 7.08 8.96 -13.99
N TRP A 411 7.60 9.95 -14.71
CA TRP A 411 8.76 10.72 -14.26
C TRP A 411 8.46 11.56 -13.02
N GLN A 412 7.35 12.30 -12.99
CA GLN A 412 6.93 13.06 -11.81
C GLN A 412 6.79 12.16 -10.56
N GLN A 413 6.27 10.95 -10.74
CA GLN A 413 6.20 9.96 -9.66
C GLN A 413 7.60 9.58 -9.16
N ILE A 414 8.52 9.22 -10.06
CA ILE A 414 9.91 8.94 -9.71
C ILE A 414 10.53 10.14 -8.98
N GLN A 415 10.30 11.36 -9.45
CA GLN A 415 10.83 12.57 -8.82
C GLN A 415 10.32 12.76 -7.39
N ALA A 416 9.02 12.56 -7.14
CA ALA A 416 8.44 12.68 -5.80
C ALA A 416 9.09 11.70 -4.81
N ILE A 417 9.30 10.45 -5.25
CA ILE A 417 9.94 9.38 -4.46
C ILE A 417 11.41 9.69 -4.21
N VAL A 418 12.14 10.07 -5.26
CA VAL A 418 13.55 10.42 -5.17
C VAL A 418 13.75 11.61 -4.24
N LYS A 419 12.92 12.64 -4.34
CA LYS A 419 12.94 13.82 -3.45
C LYS A 419 12.65 13.44 -2.00
N TYR A 420 11.70 12.54 -1.76
CA TYR A 420 11.37 12.09 -0.41
C TYR A 420 12.55 11.38 0.27
N TYR A 421 13.26 10.52 -0.46
CA TYR A 421 14.40 9.76 0.04
C TYR A 421 15.76 10.45 -0.18
N GLU A 422 15.79 11.66 -0.76
CA GLU A 422 17.01 12.41 -1.08
C GLU A 422 17.87 12.68 0.16
N LYS A 423 17.24 12.81 1.33
CA LYS A 423 17.94 12.95 2.62
C LYS A 423 18.92 11.79 2.92
N TYR A 424 18.69 10.61 2.35
CA TYR A 424 19.58 9.44 2.50
C TYR A 424 20.60 9.30 1.37
N CYS A 425 20.38 10.00 0.24
CA CYS A 425 21.23 9.95 -0.95
C CYS A 425 21.32 11.37 -1.55
N PRO A 426 22.20 12.25 -1.04
CA PRO A 426 22.34 13.60 -1.58
C PRO A 426 22.65 13.60 -3.07
N ASN A 427 22.16 14.60 -3.80
CA ASN A 427 22.38 14.79 -5.25
C ASN A 427 21.84 13.66 -6.15
N ILE A 428 21.02 12.75 -5.60
CA ILE A 428 20.48 11.60 -6.34
C ILE A 428 19.59 12.04 -7.52
N MET A 429 18.86 13.16 -7.40
CA MET A 429 17.97 13.65 -8.45
C MET A 429 18.71 13.92 -9.76
N LYS A 430 19.91 14.52 -9.68
CA LYS A 430 20.75 14.81 -10.86
C LYS A 430 21.20 13.52 -11.55
N LYS A 431 21.57 12.49 -10.76
CA LYS A 431 21.90 11.16 -11.29
C LYS A 431 20.68 10.51 -11.97
N MET A 432 19.49 10.60 -11.36
CA MET A 432 18.26 10.05 -11.93
C MET A 432 17.86 10.75 -13.24
N GLN A 433 18.05 12.06 -13.36
CA GLN A 433 17.83 12.80 -14.60
C GLN A 433 18.72 12.30 -15.74
N ILE A 434 20.00 12.05 -15.45
CA ILE A 434 20.96 11.50 -16.44
C ILE A 434 20.55 10.08 -16.85
N ILE A 435 20.18 9.23 -15.88
CA ILE A 435 19.72 7.86 -16.18
C ILE A 435 18.46 7.90 -17.05
N LYS A 436 17.50 8.78 -16.74
CA LYS A 436 16.32 8.99 -17.60
C LYS A 436 16.72 9.36 -19.03
N GLN A 437 17.65 10.30 -19.21
CA GLN A 437 18.12 10.72 -20.54
C GLN A 437 18.73 9.55 -21.33
N SER A 438 19.50 8.68 -20.66
CA SER A 438 20.02 7.47 -21.27
C SER A 438 18.90 6.54 -21.72
N ILE A 439 17.90 6.29 -20.85
CA ILE A 439 16.77 5.40 -21.16
C ILE A 439 15.90 5.97 -22.28
N ASP A 440 15.64 7.28 -22.29
CA ASP A 440 14.90 7.95 -23.37
C ASP A 440 15.64 7.79 -24.72
N ASN A 441 16.97 7.80 -24.70
CA ASN A 441 17.78 7.52 -25.87
C ASN A 441 17.67 6.05 -26.31
N ASP A 442 17.73 5.10 -25.36
CA ASP A 442 17.61 3.67 -25.65
C ASP A 442 16.24 3.35 -26.28
N ILE A 443 15.16 3.98 -25.81
CA ILE A 443 13.82 3.87 -26.40
C ILE A 443 13.83 4.36 -27.85
N LYS A 444 14.39 5.55 -28.11
CA LYS A 444 14.47 6.13 -29.46
C LYS A 444 15.27 5.25 -30.42
N VAL A 445 16.42 4.75 -29.98
CA VAL A 445 17.27 3.83 -30.77
C VAL A 445 16.51 2.55 -31.07
N CYS A 446 15.84 1.96 -30.08
CA CYS A 446 15.06 0.74 -30.30
C CYS A 446 13.92 0.93 -31.31
N ILE A 447 13.23 2.07 -31.28
CA ILE A 447 12.17 2.40 -32.26
C ILE A 447 12.76 2.54 -33.67
N ALA A 448 13.89 3.22 -33.81
CA ALA A 448 14.56 3.41 -35.11
C ALA A 448 15.06 2.07 -35.68
N ASP A 449 15.76 1.28 -34.86
CA ASP A 449 16.23 -0.06 -35.20
C ASP A 449 15.10 -0.99 -35.63
N PHE A 450 13.96 -0.92 -34.92
CA PHE A 450 12.78 -1.71 -35.27
C PHE A 450 12.26 -1.33 -36.66
N ALA A 451 12.13 -0.02 -36.92
CA ALA A 451 11.64 0.48 -38.20
C ALA A 451 12.55 0.12 -39.37
N GLU A 452 13.86 0.20 -39.18
CA GLU A 452 14.86 -0.19 -40.18
C GLU A 452 14.80 -1.69 -40.48
N LYS A 453 14.76 -2.54 -39.44
CA LYS A 453 14.78 -4.01 -39.59
C LYS A 453 13.48 -4.58 -40.17
N ASN A 454 12.34 -3.99 -39.85
CA ASN A 454 11.02 -4.54 -40.18
C ASN A 454 10.30 -3.78 -41.31
N GLY A 455 10.82 -2.65 -41.77
CA GLY A 455 10.20 -1.83 -42.82
C GLY A 455 8.85 -1.22 -42.42
N ARG A 456 8.52 -1.17 -41.13
CA ARG A 456 7.28 -0.60 -40.58
C ARG A 456 7.53 0.09 -39.25
N THR A 457 6.69 1.05 -38.88
CA THR A 457 6.70 1.60 -37.52
C THR A 457 6.28 0.51 -36.51
N PRO A 458 6.88 0.51 -35.29
CA PRO A 458 6.47 -0.41 -34.24
C PRO A 458 5.03 -0.13 -33.77
N ASP A 459 4.31 -1.19 -33.41
CA ASP A 459 3.08 -1.07 -32.65
C ASP A 459 3.44 -1.05 -31.16
N LEU A 460 3.33 0.12 -30.53
CA LEU A 460 3.73 0.29 -29.13
C LEU A 460 2.82 -0.46 -28.16
N SER A 461 1.63 -0.90 -28.59
CA SER A 461 0.75 -1.76 -27.80
C SER A 461 1.19 -3.23 -27.83
N ASN A 462 1.98 -3.63 -28.84
CA ASN A 462 2.61 -4.94 -28.90
C ASN A 462 3.93 -4.91 -28.13
N GLU A 463 3.95 -5.53 -26.95
CA GLU A 463 5.10 -5.53 -26.06
C GLU A 463 6.39 -6.04 -26.73
N ASN A 464 6.29 -6.93 -27.71
CA ASN A 464 7.45 -7.52 -28.39
C ASN A 464 8.19 -6.53 -29.32
N ASP A 465 7.50 -5.50 -29.83
CA ASP A 465 8.06 -4.58 -30.84
C ASP A 465 9.11 -3.64 -30.21
N VAL A 466 8.83 -3.09 -29.02
CA VAL A 466 9.72 -2.09 -28.37
C VAL A 466 9.88 -2.33 -26.88
N LEU A 467 8.80 -2.60 -26.15
CA LEU A 467 8.82 -2.68 -24.69
C LEU A 467 9.78 -3.76 -24.17
N GLN A 468 9.63 -5.01 -24.61
CA GLN A 468 10.45 -6.13 -24.17
C GLN A 468 11.93 -5.99 -24.56
N PRO A 469 12.28 -5.56 -25.79
CA PRO A 469 13.65 -5.23 -26.14
C PRO A 469 14.27 -4.17 -25.23
N VAL A 470 13.58 -3.04 -25.00
CA VAL A 470 14.09 -1.97 -24.13
C VAL A 470 14.25 -2.45 -22.69
N GLN A 471 13.28 -3.19 -22.15
CA GLN A 471 13.41 -3.77 -20.81
C GLN A 471 14.59 -4.73 -20.70
N SER A 472 14.79 -5.58 -21.69
CA SER A 472 15.89 -6.55 -21.71
C SER A 472 17.24 -5.84 -21.79
N HIS A 473 17.36 -4.80 -22.62
CA HIS A 473 18.55 -3.96 -22.70
C HIS A 473 18.82 -3.27 -21.37
N PHE A 474 17.84 -2.54 -20.84
CA PHE A 474 17.93 -1.84 -19.56
C PHE A 474 18.41 -2.76 -18.42
N LEU A 475 17.82 -3.95 -18.30
CA LEU A 475 18.21 -4.91 -17.27
C LEU A 475 19.62 -5.47 -17.50
N GLY A 476 20.01 -5.69 -18.75
CA GLY A 476 21.32 -6.22 -19.10
C GLY A 476 22.46 -5.21 -18.96
N THR A 477 22.18 -3.91 -19.06
CA THR A 477 23.19 -2.84 -19.02
C THR A 477 23.31 -2.19 -17.66
N PHE A 478 22.20 -1.85 -17.00
CA PHE A 478 22.22 -1.10 -15.74
C PHE A 478 22.53 -1.96 -14.51
N PHE A 479 22.25 -3.27 -14.54
CA PHE A 479 22.43 -4.16 -13.40
C PHE A 479 23.59 -5.13 -13.60
N ALA A 480 24.23 -5.48 -12.48
CA ALA A 480 25.23 -6.55 -12.46
C ALA A 480 24.56 -7.91 -12.69
N ARG A 481 25.38 -8.92 -13.03
CA ARG A 481 24.94 -10.32 -13.12
C ARG A 481 25.61 -11.15 -12.03
N LYS A 482 24.85 -12.08 -11.48
CA LYS A 482 25.34 -13.14 -10.61
C LYS A 482 26.18 -14.14 -11.41
N SER A 483 26.94 -14.97 -10.70
CA SER A 483 27.76 -16.03 -11.30
C SER A 483 26.97 -17.03 -12.15
N ASP A 484 25.68 -17.19 -11.87
CA ASP A 484 24.74 -18.03 -12.63
C ASP A 484 24.08 -17.29 -13.82
N GLY A 485 24.52 -16.07 -14.13
CA GLY A 485 24.04 -15.26 -15.24
C GLY A 485 22.74 -14.49 -14.96
N ARG A 486 22.08 -14.72 -13.82
CA ARG A 486 20.87 -13.97 -13.42
C ARG A 486 21.20 -12.53 -13.06
N ILE A 487 20.24 -11.63 -13.25
CA ILE A 487 20.37 -10.22 -12.83
C ILE A 487 20.53 -10.16 -11.32
N ASP A 488 21.51 -9.38 -10.87
CA ASP A 488 21.62 -8.99 -9.48
C ASP A 488 20.85 -7.69 -9.24
N TRP A 489 19.70 -7.82 -8.60
CA TRP A 489 18.80 -6.70 -8.36
C TRP A 489 19.34 -5.70 -7.33
N TYR A 490 20.38 -6.06 -6.58
CA TYR A 490 20.96 -5.22 -5.52
C TYR A 490 22.22 -4.48 -5.97
N HIS A 491 22.81 -4.89 -7.09
CA HIS A 491 24.10 -4.39 -7.55
C HIS A 491 23.98 -3.82 -8.96
N LEU A 492 24.46 -2.60 -9.14
CA LEU A 492 24.49 -1.93 -10.44
C LEU A 492 25.73 -2.32 -11.22
N ASN A 493 25.65 -2.22 -12.55
CA ASN A 493 26.83 -2.30 -13.40
C ASN A 493 27.63 -0.99 -13.26
N GLU A 494 28.52 -0.93 -12.28
CA GLU A 494 29.25 0.29 -11.94
C GLU A 494 29.96 0.93 -13.13
N LYS A 495 30.58 0.09 -13.99
CA LYS A 495 31.30 0.57 -15.17
C LYS A 495 30.37 1.37 -16.08
N TYR A 496 29.21 0.80 -16.39
CA TYR A 496 28.24 1.43 -17.27
C TYR A 496 27.62 2.69 -16.62
N ILE A 497 27.29 2.63 -15.33
CA ILE A 497 26.77 3.82 -14.62
C ILE A 497 27.79 4.96 -14.64
N LYS A 498 29.08 4.67 -14.37
CA LYS A 498 30.17 5.66 -14.44
C LYS A 498 30.29 6.25 -15.86
N GLU A 499 30.28 5.40 -16.88
CA GLU A 499 30.33 5.82 -18.29
C GLU A 499 29.18 6.77 -18.67
N ILE A 500 27.94 6.47 -18.28
CA ILE A 500 26.80 7.36 -18.55
C ILE A 500 26.95 8.68 -17.79
N LEU A 501 27.25 8.62 -16.49
CA LEU A 501 27.39 9.83 -15.68
C LEU A 501 28.46 10.77 -16.28
N THR A 502 29.61 10.23 -16.68
CA THR A 502 30.65 11.00 -17.38
C THR A 502 30.19 11.52 -18.74
N LYS A 503 29.55 10.67 -19.57
CA LYS A 503 29.05 11.04 -20.91
C LYS A 503 28.09 12.23 -20.87
N TYR A 504 27.27 12.33 -19.83
CA TYR A 504 26.29 13.42 -19.66
C TYR A 504 26.77 14.52 -18.71
N GLY A 505 28.09 14.66 -18.52
CA GLY A 505 28.71 15.83 -17.87
C GLY A 505 28.62 15.85 -16.34
N TYR A 506 28.46 14.71 -15.69
CA TYR A 506 28.59 14.58 -14.24
C TYR A 506 30.05 14.22 -13.89
N SER A 507 30.83 15.20 -13.44
CA SER A 507 32.13 14.97 -12.80
C SER A 507 31.98 14.98 -11.27
N GLU A 508 32.59 14.02 -10.58
CA GLU A 508 32.65 13.97 -9.10
C GLU A 508 33.54 15.09 -8.51
N GLU A 509 34.14 15.95 -9.33
CA GLU A 509 35.16 16.92 -8.90
C GLU A 509 34.64 18.20 -8.25
N TYR A 510 33.34 18.45 -8.15
CA TYR A 510 32.81 19.63 -7.45
C TYR A 510 31.56 19.29 -6.61
N GLY A 511 31.80 18.87 -5.37
CA GLY A 511 30.79 18.65 -4.33
C GLY A 511 31.37 17.93 -3.10
N ASP A 512 32.03 18.69 -2.23
CA ASP A 512 32.54 18.35 -0.89
C ASP A 512 33.70 17.33 -0.71
N THR A 513 34.86 17.93 -0.43
CA THR A 513 35.98 17.34 0.30
C THR A 513 35.49 16.57 1.54
N LYS A 514 35.76 15.26 1.57
CA LYS A 514 35.31 14.22 2.54
C LYS A 514 33.97 13.53 2.28
N GLU A 515 33.40 13.57 1.07
CA GLU A 515 32.42 12.55 0.69
C GLU A 515 33.12 11.22 0.36
N GLU A 516 32.93 10.23 1.24
CA GLU A 516 33.42 8.87 1.08
C GLU A 516 33.00 8.30 -0.28
N ASN A 517 34.00 7.89 -1.05
CA ASN A 517 33.83 7.19 -2.31
C ASN A 517 32.86 6.02 -2.11
N LEU A 518 31.67 6.11 -2.73
CA LEU A 518 30.55 5.15 -2.61
C LEU A 518 30.98 3.69 -2.87
N PHE A 519 32.14 3.51 -3.50
CA PHE A 519 32.67 2.23 -3.94
C PHE A 519 33.85 1.73 -3.09
N SER A 520 34.48 2.55 -2.21
CA SER A 520 35.68 2.15 -1.45
C SER A 520 35.42 1.66 -0.03
N ASN A 521 34.35 2.12 0.64
CA ASN A 521 34.01 1.67 2.01
C ASN A 521 33.32 0.29 2.06
N ASN A 522 32.98 -0.26 0.88
CA ASN A 522 32.24 -1.51 0.69
C ASN A 522 32.92 -2.78 1.22
N MET A 523 34.18 -2.75 1.65
CA MET A 523 34.86 -3.91 2.24
C MET A 523 34.79 -3.95 3.77
N ASN A 524 34.85 -2.81 4.45
CA ASN A 524 34.88 -2.75 5.92
C ASN A 524 33.47 -2.82 6.52
N ASP A 525 32.49 -2.18 5.90
CA ASP A 525 31.08 -2.26 6.31
C ASP A 525 30.52 -3.70 6.18
N ARG A 526 31.06 -4.49 5.24
CA ARG A 526 30.76 -5.93 5.08
C ARG A 526 31.25 -6.78 6.26
N GLN A 527 32.29 -6.34 6.99
CA GLN A 527 32.83 -7.05 8.16
C GLN A 527 32.19 -6.60 9.47
N GLU A 528 31.70 -5.36 9.54
CA GLU A 528 31.13 -4.78 10.75
C GLU A 528 29.65 -5.09 10.93
N SER A 529 28.88 -5.14 9.83
CA SER A 529 27.47 -5.59 9.80
C SER A 529 27.28 -7.04 10.29
N GLN A 530 28.30 -7.89 10.19
CA GLN A 530 28.30 -9.25 10.73
C GLN A 530 28.46 -9.31 12.26
N LYS A 531 28.85 -8.22 12.94
CA LYS A 531 29.15 -8.20 14.37
C LYS A 531 28.05 -7.61 15.26
N HIS A 532 27.09 -6.87 14.72
CA HIS A 532 26.01 -6.23 15.50
C HIS A 532 24.82 -7.14 15.86
N PHE A 533 24.90 -8.44 15.57
CA PHE A 533 23.84 -9.43 15.73
C PHE A 533 23.48 -9.85 17.17
N ALA A 534 23.90 -9.12 18.21
CA ALA A 534 23.76 -9.59 19.58
C ALA A 534 23.45 -8.48 20.59
N THR A 535 22.27 -7.85 20.55
CA THR A 535 21.66 -7.27 21.77
C THR A 535 20.14 -7.08 21.62
N ILE A 536 19.38 -7.74 22.51
CA ILE A 536 17.92 -7.57 22.67
C ILE A 536 17.67 -6.37 23.59
N LYS A 537 16.75 -5.47 23.23
CA LYS A 537 16.32 -4.33 24.08
C LYS A 537 15.31 -4.76 25.17
N PRO A 538 15.27 -4.08 26.34
CA PRO A 538 14.46 -4.47 27.50
C PRO A 538 12.93 -4.56 27.28
N GLU A 539 12.39 -3.89 26.28
CA GLU A 539 10.95 -3.91 25.95
C GLU A 539 10.47 -5.26 25.41
N ALA A 540 11.39 -6.08 24.86
CA ALA A 540 11.11 -7.44 24.40
C ALA A 540 10.83 -8.42 25.57
N GLU A 541 11.31 -8.11 26.78
CA GLU A 541 11.16 -8.96 27.96
C GLU A 541 9.70 -9.02 28.43
N ASN A 542 8.98 -7.89 28.44
CA ASN A 542 7.58 -7.84 28.90
C ASN A 542 6.65 -8.67 27.98
N ILE A 543 6.88 -8.60 26.66
CA ILE A 543 6.14 -9.40 25.68
C ILE A 543 6.49 -10.89 25.83
N TYR A 544 7.77 -11.21 26.03
CA TYR A 544 8.21 -12.58 26.29
C TYR A 544 7.56 -13.17 27.55
N GLN A 545 7.43 -12.39 28.62
CA GLN A 545 6.74 -12.83 29.85
C GLN A 545 5.24 -13.05 29.64
N LYS A 546 4.57 -12.20 28.84
CA LYS A 546 3.17 -12.43 28.43
C LYS A 546 3.00 -13.71 27.61
N MET A 547 3.97 -14.04 26.75
CA MET A 547 3.98 -15.26 25.94
C MET A 547 4.24 -16.53 26.78
N LEU A 548 5.14 -16.47 27.76
CA LEU A 548 5.38 -17.56 28.70
C LEU A 548 4.17 -17.87 29.57
N ALA A 549 3.48 -16.83 30.07
CA ALA A 549 2.25 -17.01 30.85
C ALA A 549 1.13 -17.69 30.05
N ALA A 550 0.97 -17.34 28.77
CA ALA A 550 0.01 -17.99 27.88
C ALA A 550 0.40 -19.46 27.56
N LYS A 551 1.70 -19.76 27.47
CA LYS A 551 2.23 -21.11 27.26
C LYS A 551 2.07 -22.00 28.50
N GLU A 552 2.22 -21.45 29.70
CA GLU A 552 1.99 -22.18 30.96
C GLU A 552 0.51 -22.52 31.18
N GLN A 553 -0.41 -21.61 30.84
CA GLN A 553 -1.85 -21.89 30.87
C GLN A 553 -2.23 -23.07 29.94
N LEU A 554 -1.56 -23.22 28.80
CA LEU A 554 -1.76 -24.34 27.87
C LEU A 554 -1.14 -25.66 28.37
N SER A 555 -0.13 -25.60 29.25
CA SER A 555 0.50 -26.80 29.83
C SER A 555 -0.28 -27.41 30.99
N LEU A 556 -1.28 -26.69 31.51
CA LEU A 556 -2.17 -27.12 32.60
C LEU A 556 -3.45 -27.81 32.11
N ASP A 557 -3.72 -27.82 30.80
CA ASP A 557 -4.86 -28.52 30.23
C ASP A 557 -4.46 -29.96 29.86
N ASN A 558 -4.61 -30.87 30.83
CA ASN A 558 -4.10 -32.25 30.81
C ASN A 558 -4.80 -33.22 29.81
N SER A 559 -5.27 -32.76 28.66
CA SER A 559 -6.00 -33.61 27.68
C SER A 559 -5.25 -33.94 26.38
N VAL A 560 -3.97 -33.57 26.22
CA VAL A 560 -3.21 -33.96 25.01
C VAL A 560 -1.91 -34.68 25.37
N THR A 561 -1.86 -35.97 25.02
CA THR A 561 -0.73 -36.89 25.21
C THR A 561 0.57 -36.38 24.58
N LYS A 562 1.63 -36.31 25.39
CA LYS A 562 3.02 -35.99 25.00
C LYS A 562 3.59 -37.05 24.04
N ALA A 563 3.88 -36.66 22.79
CA ALA A 563 4.85 -37.38 21.95
C ALA A 563 6.21 -36.68 22.04
N LYS A 564 7.24 -37.40 22.51
CA LYS A 564 8.64 -36.95 22.54
C LYS A 564 9.17 -36.71 21.11
N PRO A 565 10.03 -35.71 20.88
CA PRO A 565 10.68 -35.51 19.59
C PRO A 565 11.70 -36.63 19.33
N MET A 566 11.56 -37.33 18.20
CA MET A 566 12.59 -38.25 17.71
C MET A 566 13.72 -37.47 17.04
N SER A 567 14.93 -37.62 17.57
CA SER A 567 16.19 -37.27 16.92
C SER A 567 16.36 -38.10 15.65
N ARG A 568 16.49 -37.46 14.48
CA ARG A 568 16.90 -38.13 13.23
C ARG A 568 18.39 -37.91 13.01
N VAL A 569 19.16 -38.97 13.27
CA VAL A 569 20.55 -39.13 12.81
C VAL A 569 20.55 -39.40 11.31
N LEU A 570 21.27 -38.59 10.53
CA LEU A 570 21.49 -38.78 9.10
C LEU A 570 22.44 -39.96 8.87
N THR A 571 22.02 -40.96 8.09
CA THR A 571 22.94 -41.92 7.48
C THR A 571 22.94 -41.74 5.97
N LYS A 572 24.14 -41.50 5.44
CA LYS A 572 24.50 -41.40 4.03
C LYS A 572 24.30 -42.77 3.35
N LYS A 573 23.73 -42.79 2.15
CA LYS A 573 23.96 -43.90 1.21
C LYS A 573 24.26 -43.34 -0.18
N GLU A 574 25.36 -43.83 -0.73
CA GLU A 574 26.01 -43.45 -1.98
C GLU A 574 25.35 -44.10 -3.21
N ASN A 575 25.76 -43.55 -4.36
CA ASN A 575 25.26 -43.69 -5.73
C ASN A 575 25.38 -45.06 -6.40
N THR A 576 24.60 -45.24 -7.48
CA THR A 576 25.00 -45.80 -8.79
C THR A 576 23.90 -45.43 -9.79
N GLU A 577 24.13 -44.48 -10.72
CA GLU A 577 24.49 -44.68 -12.15
C GLU A 577 23.41 -45.41 -12.97
N GLN A 578 23.00 -45.05 -14.19
CA GLN A 578 23.21 -43.95 -15.14
C GLN A 578 22.31 -44.32 -16.35
N ASN A 579 21.60 -43.38 -17.00
CA ASN A 579 21.59 -43.27 -18.47
C ASN A 579 20.78 -42.06 -18.96
N ASN A 580 21.41 -41.35 -19.89
CA ASN A 580 21.14 -40.02 -20.41
C ASN A 580 20.32 -40.02 -21.72
N ASN A 581 19.96 -38.78 -22.11
CA ASN A 581 19.57 -38.22 -23.41
C ASN A 581 18.05 -37.93 -23.53
N ASP A 582 17.57 -36.72 -23.84
CA ASP A 582 18.22 -35.51 -24.35
C ASP A 582 17.41 -34.22 -24.07
N SER A 583 18.18 -33.14 -23.84
CA SER A 583 17.97 -31.72 -24.20
C SER A 583 16.58 -31.05 -24.17
N ASN A 584 16.29 -30.30 -23.09
CA ASN A 584 15.90 -28.86 -23.10
C ASN A 584 15.23 -28.51 -21.76
N SER A 585 15.99 -28.05 -20.78
CA SER A 585 15.42 -27.43 -19.57
C SER A 585 16.47 -26.55 -18.90
N GLY A 586 16.53 -25.29 -19.33
CA GLY A 586 17.53 -24.34 -18.85
C GLY A 586 17.03 -22.89 -18.86
N PHE A 587 15.76 -22.62 -18.57
CA PHE A 587 15.26 -21.24 -18.39
C PHE A 587 14.05 -21.20 -17.45
N ILE A 588 14.26 -21.16 -16.14
CA ILE A 588 13.22 -20.76 -15.17
C ILE A 588 13.86 -19.91 -14.07
N SER A 589 13.59 -18.59 -14.09
CA SER A 589 13.38 -17.73 -12.91
C SER A 589 13.24 -16.23 -13.32
N THR A 590 12.39 -15.92 -14.29
CA THR A 590 12.18 -14.52 -14.76
C THR A 590 10.91 -13.86 -14.20
N LEU A 591 10.21 -14.48 -13.25
CA LEU A 591 8.79 -14.21 -13.03
C LEU A 591 8.37 -13.73 -11.63
N LEU A 592 9.33 -13.49 -10.74
CA LEU A 592 9.05 -12.92 -9.40
C LEU A 592 9.03 -11.38 -9.39
N LEU A 593 9.12 -10.73 -10.55
CA LEU A 593 9.31 -9.28 -10.68
C LEU A 593 8.20 -8.54 -11.44
N SER A 594 7.13 -9.23 -11.84
CA SER A 594 5.93 -8.64 -12.45
C SER A 594 4.74 -8.54 -11.48
N LEU A 595 4.68 -9.39 -10.45
CA LEU A 595 3.55 -9.44 -9.50
C LEU A 595 3.48 -8.20 -8.58
N GLY A 596 4.61 -7.55 -8.28
CA GLY A 596 4.65 -6.26 -7.57
C GLY A 596 4.43 -5.03 -8.47
N VAL A 597 4.63 -5.15 -9.78
CA VAL A 597 4.59 -4.03 -10.74
C VAL A 597 3.19 -3.85 -11.36
N CYS A 598 2.31 -4.82 -11.15
CA CYS A 598 0.97 -4.80 -11.70
C CYS A 598 -0.09 -4.34 -10.68
N PHE A 599 0.22 -4.41 -9.38
CA PHE A 599 -0.45 -3.58 -8.37
C PHE A 599 -0.22 -2.09 -8.62
N ILE A 600 0.94 -1.75 -9.22
CA ILE A 600 1.25 -0.41 -9.72
C ILE A 600 0.32 -0.07 -10.90
N SER A 601 0.04 -0.91 -11.89
CA SER A 601 -0.95 -0.52 -12.92
C SER A 601 -2.37 -0.30 -12.35
N GLY A 602 -2.89 -1.12 -11.43
CA GLY A 602 -4.24 -0.89 -10.86
C GLY A 602 -4.35 0.33 -9.94
N VAL A 603 -3.35 0.55 -9.08
CA VAL A 603 -3.34 1.64 -8.08
C VAL A 603 -2.67 2.90 -8.63
N VAL A 604 -1.75 2.75 -9.58
CA VAL A 604 -1.03 3.81 -10.28
C VAL A 604 -1.64 4.16 -11.63
N SER A 605 -2.52 3.39 -12.28
CA SER A 605 -3.41 3.99 -13.30
C SER A 605 -4.41 4.95 -12.65
N VAL A 606 -4.78 4.70 -11.39
CA VAL A 606 -5.64 5.56 -10.56
C VAL A 606 -4.87 6.78 -10.01
N LEU A 607 -3.60 6.63 -9.60
CA LEU A 607 -2.73 7.76 -9.23
C LEU A 607 -2.16 8.52 -10.44
N SER A 608 -1.94 7.87 -11.59
CA SER A 608 -1.47 8.53 -12.83
C SER A 608 -2.59 9.38 -13.43
N TYR A 609 -3.85 8.91 -13.40
CA TYR A 609 -4.98 9.75 -13.79
C TYR A 609 -5.08 11.04 -12.93
N LEU A 610 -4.63 10.99 -11.66
CA LEU A 610 -4.58 12.12 -10.74
C LEU A 610 -3.43 13.12 -10.99
N PHE A 611 -2.42 12.78 -11.80
CA PHE A 611 -1.34 13.71 -12.16
C PHE A 611 -1.50 14.35 -13.54
N ILE A 612 -2.45 13.88 -14.39
CA ILE A 612 -2.68 14.44 -15.74
C ILE A 612 -4.15 14.39 -16.13
N SER A 613 -4.90 15.40 -15.75
CA SER A 613 -5.33 16.38 -16.76
C SER A 613 -5.42 17.70 -16.02
N ARG A 614 -4.55 18.68 -16.24
CA ARG A 614 -3.94 19.15 -17.48
C ARG A 614 -2.64 19.87 -17.08
N GLY A 615 -1.50 19.60 -17.72
CA GLY A 615 -1.10 20.42 -18.89
C GLY A 615 -2.16 20.63 -19.96
#